data_AF-A0A1D3RNK5-F1
#
_entry.id   AF-A0A1D3RNK5-F1
#
_cell.length_a   1.000
_cell.length_b   1.000
_cell.length_c   1.000
_cell.angle_alpha   90.00
_cell.angle_beta   90.00
_cell.angle_gamma   90.00
#
_symmetry.space_group_name_H-M   'P 1'
#
loop_
_entity.id
_entity.type
_entity.pdbx_description
1 polymer ?
#
loop_
_entity_poly.entity_id
_entity_poly.type
_entity_poly.pdbx_seq_one_letter_code
_entity_poly.pdbx_strand_id
1 'polypeptide(L)'
;MKKVIVSTLKDKHLDGVICGHIHHAEIKNMDNFIYINTGDFVESCSAVVEHNDGALELIYWTATEPELKVNETINSNTQAN
;
A
#
# COMPACT_ATOMS: atom_id res chain seq x y z
N MET A 1 -18.42 0.43 -13.04
CA MET A 1 -17.01 -0.04 -13.04
C MET A 1 -16.89 -1.49 -12.57
N LYS A 2 -17.20 -1.83 -11.31
CA LYS A 2 -17.09 -3.20 -10.76
C LYS A 2 -17.69 -4.32 -11.64
N LYS A 3 -18.92 -4.14 -12.16
CA LYS A 3 -19.58 -5.16 -13.01
C LYS A 3 -18.81 -5.51 -14.29
N VAL A 4 -18.19 -4.51 -14.95
CA VAL A 4 -17.45 -4.73 -16.20
C VAL A 4 -16.16 -5.51 -15.93
N ILE A 5 -15.47 -5.16 -14.85
CA ILE A 5 -14.26 -5.87 -14.41
C ILE A 5 -14.60 -7.34 -14.13
N VAL A 6 -15.59 -7.60 -13.28
CA VAL A 6 -15.99 -8.97 -12.92
C VAL A 6 -16.44 -9.79 -14.14
N SER A 7 -17.21 -9.20 -15.07
CA SER A 7 -17.59 -9.89 -16.30
C SER A 7 -16.36 -10.27 -17.13
N THR A 8 -15.44 -9.32 -17.33
CA THR A 8 -14.23 -9.54 -18.12
C THR A 8 -13.34 -10.63 -17.53
N LEU A 9 -13.21 -10.66 -16.20
CA LEU A 9 -12.44 -11.68 -15.49
C LEU A 9 -13.04 -13.07 -15.64
N LYS A 10 -14.37 -13.17 -15.55
CA LYS A 10 -15.09 -14.43 -15.81
C LYS A 10 -14.91 -14.90 -17.24
N ASP A 11 -15.12 -14.02 -18.21
CA ASP A 11 -15.06 -14.34 -19.64
C ASP A 11 -13.64 -14.75 -20.08
N LYS A 12 -12.61 -14.25 -19.38
CA LYS A 12 -11.20 -14.57 -19.64
C LYS A 12 -10.62 -15.67 -18.74
N HIS A 13 -11.42 -16.23 -17.83
CA HIS A 13 -10.98 -17.24 -16.87
C HIS A 13 -9.74 -16.80 -16.05
N LEU A 14 -9.80 -15.60 -15.48
CA LEU A 14 -8.72 -15.01 -14.67
C LEU A 14 -9.12 -14.92 -13.20
N ASP A 15 -8.14 -14.96 -12.29
CA ASP A 15 -8.37 -14.89 -10.83
C ASP A 15 -8.44 -13.45 -10.29
N GLY A 16 -8.02 -12.46 -11.08
CA GLY A 16 -7.99 -11.07 -10.65
C GLY A 16 -7.46 -10.08 -11.68
N VAL A 17 -7.39 -8.82 -11.28
CA VAL A 17 -6.83 -7.71 -12.08
C VAL A 17 -5.95 -6.81 -11.22
N ILE A 18 -4.83 -6.38 -11.80
CA ILE A 18 -4.00 -5.28 -11.29
C ILE A 18 -4.15 -4.12 -12.26
N CYS A 19 -4.54 -2.94 -11.76
CA CYS A 19 -4.72 -1.73 -12.57
C CYS A 19 -4.19 -0.48 -11.85
N GLY A 20 -4.30 0.68 -12.50
CA GLY A 20 -4.01 2.00 -11.93
C GLY A 20 -5.10 3.00 -12.31
N HIS A 21 -4.70 4.22 -12.68
CA HIS A 21 -5.55 5.28 -13.27
C HIS A 21 -6.42 6.10 -12.31
N ILE A 22 -6.92 5.55 -11.20
CA ILE A 22 -7.78 6.30 -10.27
C ILE A 22 -7.04 6.93 -9.09
N HIS A 23 -5.70 6.85 -9.06
CA HIS A 23 -4.83 7.47 -8.04
C HIS A 23 -5.13 7.02 -6.60
N HIS A 24 -5.87 5.92 -6.42
CA HIS A 24 -6.26 5.40 -5.12
C HIS A 24 -5.77 3.97 -4.94
N ALA A 25 -4.72 3.79 -4.15
CA ALA A 25 -4.15 2.48 -3.93
C ALA A 25 -5.12 1.59 -3.11
N GLU A 26 -5.50 0.42 -3.62
CA GLU A 26 -6.47 -0.47 -2.96
C GLU A 26 -6.21 -1.95 -3.33
N ILE A 27 -6.27 -2.87 -2.35
CA ILE A 27 -6.47 -4.30 -2.60
C ILE A 27 -7.85 -4.69 -2.09
N LYS A 28 -8.64 -5.38 -2.91
CA LYS A 28 -10.02 -5.75 -2.59
C LYS A 28 -10.42 -7.09 -3.20
N ASN A 29 -11.18 -7.88 -2.44
CA ASN A 29 -11.91 -9.02 -2.98
C ASN A 29 -13.26 -8.56 -3.56
N MET A 30 -13.51 -8.87 -4.83
CA MET A 30 -14.74 -8.57 -5.56
C MET A 30 -15.31 -9.84 -6.19
N ASP A 31 -16.38 -10.39 -5.61
CA ASP A 31 -17.05 -11.60 -6.14
C ASP A 31 -16.09 -12.78 -6.38
N ASN A 32 -15.21 -13.03 -5.40
CA ASN A 32 -14.13 -14.02 -5.42
C ASN A 32 -12.94 -13.72 -6.36
N PHE A 33 -12.91 -12.55 -7.00
CA PHE A 33 -11.76 -12.07 -7.76
C PHE A 33 -10.92 -11.09 -6.94
N ILE A 34 -9.60 -11.11 -7.14
CA ILE A 34 -8.70 -10.13 -6.55
C ILE A 34 -8.67 -8.89 -7.44
N TYR A 35 -8.95 -7.72 -6.87
CA TYR A 35 -8.78 -6.43 -7.52
C TYR A 35 -7.66 -5.68 -6.79
N ILE A 36 -6.67 -5.24 -7.56
CA ILE A 36 -5.58 -4.40 -7.05
C ILE A 36 -5.52 -3.14 -7.90
N ASN A 37 -5.50 -1.98 -7.23
CA ASN A 37 -5.22 -0.71 -7.85
C ASN A 37 -3.94 -0.12 -7.26
N THR A 38 -2.98 0.24 -8.10
CA THR A 38 -1.86 1.10 -7.69
C THR A 38 -2.36 2.54 -7.63
N GLY A 39 -1.91 3.28 -6.61
CA GLY A 39 -2.04 4.72 -6.64
C GLY A 39 -0.98 5.36 -7.54
N ASP A 40 -0.77 6.66 -7.40
CA ASP A 40 0.25 7.39 -8.15
C ASP A 40 1.57 7.55 -7.35
N PHE A 41 2.60 8.07 -8.02
CA PHE A 41 3.93 8.30 -7.43
C PHE A 41 4.08 9.63 -6.68
N VAL A 42 3.03 10.46 -6.64
CA VAL A 42 3.06 11.79 -6.05
C VAL A 42 2.41 11.79 -4.66
N GLU A 43 1.19 11.25 -4.55
CA GLU A 43 0.37 11.25 -3.35
C GLU A 43 0.48 9.93 -2.58
N SER A 44 0.45 8.79 -3.29
CA SER A 44 0.42 7.47 -2.62
C SER A 44 1.78 6.79 -2.55
N CYS A 45 2.64 7.04 -3.54
CA CYS A 45 3.89 6.33 -3.80
C CYS A 45 3.79 4.82 -3.50
N SER A 46 2.82 4.16 -4.13
CA SER A 46 2.52 2.75 -3.87
C SER A 46 3.07 1.82 -4.95
N ALA A 47 3.35 0.57 -4.54
CA ALA A 47 3.77 -0.50 -5.44
C ALA A 47 3.10 -1.82 -5.05
N VAL A 48 2.94 -2.72 -6.03
CA VAL A 48 2.45 -4.09 -5.80
C VAL A 48 3.63 -5.04 -5.82
N VAL A 49 3.71 -5.89 -4.81
CA VAL A 49 4.74 -6.93 -4.66
C VAL A 49 4.05 -8.28 -4.73
N GLU A 50 4.62 -9.19 -5.52
CA GLU A 50 4.29 -10.61 -5.51
C GLU A 50 5.37 -11.36 -4.75
N HIS A 51 4.96 -12.11 -3.73
CA HIS A 51 5.84 -12.94 -2.91
C HIS A 51 6.05 -14.31 -3.57
N ASN A 52 7.11 -15.02 -3.17
CA ASN A 52 7.44 -16.34 -3.74
C ASN A 52 6.38 -17.42 -3.47
N ASP A 53 5.50 -17.21 -2.48
CA ASP A 53 4.36 -18.08 -2.17
C ASP A 53 3.09 -17.71 -2.97
N GLY A 54 3.16 -16.69 -3.84
CA GLY A 54 2.06 -16.19 -4.65
C GLY A 54 1.18 -15.16 -3.95
N ALA A 55 1.50 -14.74 -2.71
CA ALA A 55 0.78 -13.68 -2.05
C ALA A 55 1.05 -12.31 -2.72
N LEU A 56 0.02 -11.48 -2.82
CA LEU A 56 0.12 -10.11 -3.34
C LEU A 56 -0.01 -9.10 -2.20
N GLU A 57 0.89 -8.12 -2.18
CA GLU A 57 0.95 -7.05 -1.18
C GLU A 57 1.00 -5.69 -1.85
N LEU A 58 0.32 -4.70 -1.26
CA LEU A 58 0.39 -3.30 -1.67
C LEU A 58 1.23 -2.54 -0.64
N ILE A 59 2.43 -2.11 -1.05
CA ILE A 59 3.36 -1.37 -0.22
C ILE A 59 3.26 0.13 -0.52
N TYR A 60 3.57 0.96 0.48
CA TYR A 60 3.58 2.41 0.39
C TYR A 60 4.97 2.93 0.75
N TRP A 61 5.52 3.79 -0.10
CA TRP A 61 6.74 4.51 0.19
C TRP A 61 6.41 5.84 0.85
N THR A 62 6.37 5.87 2.18
CA THR A 62 6.33 7.13 2.92
C THR A 62 7.73 7.72 2.98
N ALA A 63 7.93 8.90 2.39
CA ALA A 63 9.14 9.71 2.55
C ALA A 63 9.26 10.35 3.95
N THR A 64 8.83 9.64 4.99
CA THR A 64 9.03 10.05 6.37
C THR A 64 10.31 9.39 6.85
N GLU A 65 11.34 10.19 7.08
CA GLU A 65 12.41 9.82 8.01
C GLU A 65 11.74 9.26 9.27
N PRO A 66 12.24 8.15 9.85
CA PRO A 66 11.70 7.67 11.11
C PRO A 66 11.80 8.82 12.11
N GLU A 67 10.66 9.27 12.66
CA GLU A 67 10.65 10.24 13.75
C GLU A 67 11.51 9.69 14.88
N LEU A 68 12.75 10.19 15.00
CA LEU A 68 13.58 9.96 16.16
C LEU A 68 12.88 10.66 17.31
N LYS A 69 12.19 9.88 18.16
CA LYS A 69 11.73 10.36 19.45
C LYS A 69 12.97 10.76 20.26
N VAL A 70 13.27 12.06 20.26
CA VAL A 70 14.23 12.64 21.19
C VAL A 70 13.63 12.45 22.57
N ASN A 71 14.15 11.47 23.31
CA ASN A 71 13.87 11.33 24.72
C ASN A 71 14.46 12.57 25.41
N GLU A 72 13.62 13.51 25.83
CA GLU A 72 14.02 14.59 26.74
C GLU A 72 14.55 13.95 28.03
N THR A 73 15.86 13.75 28.08
CA THR A 73 16.55 13.48 29.35
C THR A 73 16.71 14.84 30.02
N ILE A 74 15.79 15.14 30.93
CA ILE A 74 15.95 16.21 31.91
C ILE A 74 17.18 15.84 32.75
N ASN A 75 18.33 16.46 32.47
CA ASN A 75 19.43 16.48 33.42
C ASN A 75 19.19 17.62 34.42
N SER A 76 18.40 17.33 35.45
CA SER A 76 18.55 18.02 36.73
C SER A 76 19.89 17.58 37.34
N ASN A 77 20.93 18.41 37.21
CA ASN A 77 21.99 18.63 38.21
C ASN A 77 23.16 19.40 37.58
N THR A 78 23.09 20.74 37.63
CA THR A 78 24.30 21.56 37.70
C THR A 78 24.57 21.86 39.17
N GLN A 79 25.30 20.95 39.82
CA GLN A 79 26.11 21.27 40.99
C GLN A 79 27.58 21.16 40.54
N ALA A 80 28.27 22.30 40.45
CA ALA A 80 29.71 22.40 40.66
C ALA A 80 30.13 23.88 40.66
N ASN A 81 30.54 24.32 41.86
CA ASN A 81 31.33 25.51 42.24
C ASN A 81 30.71 26.90 42.13
#